data_AF-A0AAW0Y249-F1
#
_entry.id   AF-A0AAW0Y249-F1
#
_cell.length_a   1.000
_cell.length_b   1.000
_cell.length_c   1.000
_cell.angle_alpha   90.00
_cell.angle_beta   90.00
_cell.angle_gamma   90.00
#
_symmetry.space_group_name_H-M   'P 1'
#
loop_
_entity.id
_entity.type
_entity.pdbx_description
1 polymer ?
#
loop_
_entity_poly.entity_id
_entity_poly.type
_entity_poly.pdbx_seq_one_letter_code
_entity_poly.pdbx_strand_id
1 'polypeptide(L)'
;APSQPVVSVMSEAVRRLDVSWVLPQDSSRADSYDVKYQLAKYKACDHPAAQQDWVILPVNNTNSVELEDLKSYATYNVCVTAKNTGGTSEETCSTASTLQEAPEVQVNNFNCTAENISTVCTGDLSNECETYNG
;
A
#
# COMPACT_ATOMS: atom_id res chain seq x y z
N ALA A 1 -12.74 -27.15 1.85
CA ALA A 1 -12.06 -25.91 1.49
C ALA A 1 -10.63 -25.92 2.03
N PRO A 2 -9.68 -25.16 1.46
CA PRO A 2 -8.35 -24.98 2.03
C PRO A 2 -8.42 -24.33 3.41
N SER A 3 -7.36 -24.52 4.21
CA SER A 3 -7.18 -23.75 5.44
C SER A 3 -6.79 -22.30 5.12
N GLN A 4 -6.91 -21.44 6.13
CA GLN A 4 -6.49 -20.05 6.06
C GLN A 4 -4.97 -19.94 5.74
N PRO A 5 -4.56 -19.13 4.75
CA PRO A 5 -3.14 -18.94 4.42
C PRO A 5 -2.43 -18.09 5.46
N VAL A 6 -1.14 -18.31 5.67
CA VAL A 6 -0.28 -17.39 6.45
C VAL A 6 0.32 -16.39 5.48
N VAL A 7 -0.01 -15.10 5.66
CA VAL A 7 0.35 -14.01 4.75
C VAL A 7 1.55 -13.25 5.29
N SER A 8 2.51 -12.97 4.42
CA SER A 8 3.66 -12.10 4.66
C SER A 8 3.67 -11.01 3.60
N VAL A 9 3.70 -9.75 4.03
CA VAL A 9 3.75 -8.59 3.13
C VAL A 9 4.99 -7.79 3.45
N MET A 10 5.80 -7.53 2.42
CA MET A 10 7.03 -6.76 2.53
C MET A 10 7.00 -5.56 1.59
N SER A 11 7.83 -4.58 1.91
CA SER A 11 7.96 -3.35 1.15
C SER A 11 9.43 -3.08 0.93
N GLU A 12 9.86 -3.17 -0.32
CA GLU A 12 11.21 -2.79 -0.75
C GLU A 12 11.19 -1.59 -1.72
N ALA A 13 10.01 -1.04 -1.99
CA ALA A 13 9.81 -0.03 -3.03
C ALA A 13 8.79 1.06 -2.62
N VAL A 14 8.90 2.21 -3.29
CA VAL A 14 8.10 3.41 -2.98
C VAL A 14 6.64 3.31 -3.42
N ARG A 15 6.30 2.49 -4.40
CA ARG A 15 4.92 2.35 -4.93
C ARG A 15 4.50 0.89 -5.12
N ARG A 16 5.09 0.00 -4.33
CA ARG A 16 5.00 -1.45 -4.55
C ARG A 16 5.10 -2.23 -3.25
N LEU A 17 4.35 -3.34 -3.18
CA LEU A 17 4.37 -4.29 -2.07
C LEU A 17 4.49 -5.71 -2.61
N ASP A 18 5.37 -6.50 -1.99
CA ASP A 18 5.52 -7.92 -2.26
C ASP A 18 4.68 -8.72 -1.27
N VAL A 19 3.69 -9.42 -1.78
CA VAL A 19 2.75 -10.22 -1.00
C VAL A 19 3.08 -11.69 -1.25
N SER A 20 3.33 -12.45 -0.19
CA SER A 20 3.56 -13.89 -0.26
C SER A 20 2.73 -14.62 0.79
N TRP A 21 2.41 -15.89 0.52
CA TRP A 21 1.62 -16.69 1.44
C TRP A 21 1.96 -18.17 1.38
N VAL A 22 1.79 -18.83 2.52
CA VAL A 22 1.97 -20.27 2.66
C VAL A 22 0.74 -20.90 3.28
N LEU A 23 0.35 -22.10 2.81
CA LEU A 23 -0.70 -22.88 3.44
C LEU A 23 -0.09 -23.77 4.55
N PRO A 24 -0.79 -23.98 5.68
CA PRO A 24 -0.38 -24.95 6.68
C PRO A 24 -0.22 -26.35 6.07
N GLN A 25 0.72 -27.15 6.59
CA GLN A 25 1.19 -28.41 5.98
C GLN A 25 0.08 -29.46 5.78
N ASP A 26 -0.92 -29.48 6.66
CA ASP A 26 -2.06 -30.42 6.60
C ASP A 26 -3.29 -29.86 5.86
N SER A 27 -3.14 -28.74 5.17
CA SER A 27 -4.25 -28.08 4.47
C SER A 27 -4.54 -28.75 3.13
N SER A 28 -5.82 -28.84 2.77
CA SER A 28 -6.18 -29.18 1.39
C SER A 28 -5.55 -28.16 0.44
N ARG A 29 -4.91 -28.66 -0.63
CA ARG A 29 -4.23 -27.82 -1.63
C ARG A 29 -5.20 -26.81 -2.21
N ALA A 30 -4.76 -25.56 -2.34
CA ALA A 30 -5.49 -24.55 -3.10
C ALA A 30 -5.15 -24.65 -4.59
N ASP A 31 -6.17 -24.46 -5.41
CA ASP A 31 -6.06 -24.36 -6.87
C ASP A 31 -5.84 -22.91 -7.30
N SER A 32 -6.39 -21.96 -6.53
CA SER A 32 -6.29 -20.53 -6.75
C SER A 32 -6.39 -19.71 -5.46
N TYR A 33 -6.10 -18.42 -5.57
CA TYR A 33 -6.17 -17.45 -4.49
C TYR A 33 -6.85 -16.17 -4.96
N ASP A 34 -7.51 -15.45 -4.04
CA ASP A 34 -7.87 -14.06 -4.22
C ASP A 34 -7.00 -13.23 -3.29
N VAL A 35 -6.31 -12.22 -3.83
CA VAL A 35 -5.63 -11.20 -3.05
C VAL A 35 -6.46 -9.92 -3.15
N LYS A 36 -6.87 -9.36 -2.03
CA LYS A 36 -7.54 -8.06 -2.00
C LYS A 36 -6.73 -7.04 -1.22
N TYR A 37 -6.71 -5.81 -1.68
CA TYR A 37 -6.01 -4.73 -0.98
C TYR A 37 -6.78 -3.42 -1.05
N GLN A 38 -6.56 -2.58 -0.05
CA GLN A 38 -7.10 -1.22 0.00
C GLN A 38 -6.15 -0.30 0.75
N LEU A 39 -6.17 0.98 0.36
CA LEU A 39 -5.45 2.00 1.09
C LEU A 39 -6.11 2.20 2.47
N ALA A 40 -5.32 2.11 3.54
CA ALA A 40 -5.79 2.28 4.91
C ALA A 40 -5.55 3.71 5.40
N LYS A 41 -4.33 4.25 5.18
CA LYS A 41 -3.99 5.61 5.60
C LYS A 41 -2.78 6.19 4.86
N TYR A 42 -2.76 7.50 4.78
CA TYR A 42 -1.62 8.31 4.36
C TYR A 42 -0.71 8.59 5.56
N LYS A 43 0.58 8.24 5.49
CA LYS A 43 1.49 8.40 6.65
C LYS A 43 1.99 9.83 6.82
N ALA A 44 2.03 10.63 5.76
CA ALA A 44 2.50 12.02 5.79
C ALA A 44 1.82 12.89 6.86
N CYS A 45 0.53 12.64 7.13
CA CYS A 45 -0.23 13.38 8.14
C CYS A 45 -1.14 12.49 8.99
N ASP A 46 -0.83 11.18 9.03
CA ASP A 46 -1.59 10.17 9.74
C ASP A 46 -3.11 10.24 9.47
N HIS A 47 -3.47 10.49 8.20
CA HIS A 47 -4.85 10.67 7.77
C HIS A 47 -5.41 9.35 7.24
N PRO A 48 -6.57 8.87 7.75
CA PRO A 48 -7.22 7.69 7.20
C PRO A 48 -7.60 7.96 5.74
N ALA A 49 -7.46 6.96 4.90
CA ALA A 49 -7.99 7.08 3.55
C ALA A 49 -9.52 7.16 3.60
N ALA A 50 -10.10 7.91 2.65
CA ALA A 50 -11.54 7.84 2.43
C ALA A 50 -11.95 6.37 2.20
N GLN A 51 -13.17 6.02 2.59
CA GLN A 51 -13.67 4.66 2.37
C GLN A 51 -13.66 4.35 0.87
N GLN A 52 -12.78 3.41 0.48
CA GLN A 52 -12.63 2.92 -0.88
C GLN A 52 -13.02 1.45 -0.95
N ASP A 53 -13.44 1.01 -2.13
CA ASP A 53 -13.69 -0.41 -2.37
C ASP A 53 -12.36 -1.18 -2.42
N TRP A 54 -12.42 -2.44 -1.98
CA TRP A 54 -11.29 -3.35 -2.10
C TRP A 54 -10.99 -3.64 -3.57
N VAL A 55 -9.73 -3.49 -3.96
CA VAL A 55 -9.27 -4.02 -5.24
C VAL A 55 -9.03 -5.52 -5.07
N ILE A 56 -9.63 -6.35 -5.94
CA ILE A 56 -9.53 -7.81 -5.88
C ILE A 56 -8.74 -8.31 -7.09
N LEU A 57 -7.68 -9.07 -6.81
CA LEU A 57 -6.80 -9.68 -7.78
C LEU A 57 -6.89 -11.21 -7.67
N PRO A 58 -7.45 -11.90 -8.67
CA PRO A 58 -7.41 -13.35 -8.73
C PRO A 58 -6.00 -13.82 -9.11
N VAL A 59 -5.44 -14.76 -8.36
CA VAL A 59 -4.08 -15.27 -8.51
C VAL A 59 -4.10 -16.79 -8.64
N ASN A 60 -3.45 -17.33 -9.66
CA ASN A 60 -3.43 -18.77 -9.94
C ASN A 60 -1.99 -19.30 -10.00
N ASN A 61 -1.78 -20.55 -9.58
CA ASN A 61 -0.51 -21.27 -9.73
C ASN A 61 0.73 -20.57 -9.13
N THR A 62 0.53 -19.70 -8.14
CA THR A 62 1.62 -19.04 -7.41
C THR A 62 1.20 -18.79 -5.96
N ASN A 63 2.20 -18.51 -5.14
CA ASN A 63 2.10 -18.22 -3.71
C ASN A 63 2.57 -16.80 -3.39
N SER A 64 2.74 -15.97 -4.42
CA SER A 64 3.11 -14.58 -4.29
C SER A 64 2.53 -13.73 -5.41
N VAL A 65 2.32 -12.45 -5.12
CA VAL A 65 1.95 -11.42 -6.09
C VAL A 65 2.63 -10.11 -5.71
N GLU A 66 2.96 -9.34 -6.73
CA GLU A 66 3.49 -8.00 -6.60
C GLU A 66 2.35 -7.01 -6.83
N LEU A 67 2.12 -6.12 -5.87
CA LEU A 67 1.14 -5.04 -5.98
C LEU A 67 1.89 -3.79 -6.44
N GLU A 68 1.51 -3.25 -7.60
CA GLU A 68 2.14 -2.07 -8.20
C GLU A 68 1.22 -0.85 -8.18
N ASP A 69 1.73 0.30 -8.67
CA ASP A 69 1.01 1.57 -8.78
C ASP A 69 0.33 2.05 -7.48
N LEU A 70 0.95 1.71 -6.34
CA LEU A 70 0.47 2.10 -5.03
C LEU A 70 0.87 3.54 -4.70
N LYS A 71 0.13 4.17 -3.79
CA LYS A 71 0.52 5.44 -3.19
C LYS A 71 1.78 5.25 -2.36
N SER A 72 2.73 6.15 -2.52
CA SER A 72 3.95 6.15 -1.72
C SER A 72 3.66 6.62 -0.30
N TYR A 73 4.55 6.27 0.62
CA TYR A 73 4.45 6.63 2.03
C TYR A 73 3.06 6.39 2.66
N ALA A 74 2.42 5.28 2.31
CA ALA A 74 1.06 4.97 2.69
C ALA A 74 0.96 3.56 3.28
N THR A 75 -0.07 3.31 4.09
CA THR A 75 -0.33 1.99 4.68
C THR A 75 -1.49 1.34 3.95
N TYR A 76 -1.32 0.07 3.59
CA TYR A 76 -2.32 -0.76 2.93
C TYR A 76 -2.75 -1.91 3.85
N ASN A 77 -4.02 -2.25 3.79
CA ASN A 77 -4.52 -3.54 4.25
C ASN A 77 -4.50 -4.50 3.07
N VAL A 78 -3.96 -5.70 3.24
CA VAL A 78 -3.88 -6.73 2.23
C VAL A 78 -4.42 -8.02 2.82
N CYS A 79 -5.35 -8.68 2.13
CA CYS A 79 -5.91 -9.94 2.56
C CYS A 79 -5.81 -11.00 1.46
N VAL A 80 -5.62 -12.26 1.86
CA VAL A 80 -5.51 -13.39 0.94
C VAL A 80 -6.51 -14.47 1.35
N THR A 81 -7.17 -15.05 0.35
CA THR A 81 -8.11 -16.16 0.52
C THR A 81 -7.75 -17.28 -0.45
N ALA A 82 -7.76 -18.52 0.00
CA ALA A 82 -7.44 -19.70 -0.79
C ALA A 82 -8.71 -20.41 -1.28
N LYS A 83 -8.68 -20.97 -2.49
CA LYS A 83 -9.83 -21.63 -3.12
C LYS A 83 -9.44 -22.98 -3.72
N ASN A 84 -10.33 -23.96 -3.58
CA ASN A 84 -10.30 -25.21 -4.33
C ASN A 84 -11.72 -25.71 -4.61
N THR A 85 -11.85 -26.87 -5.26
CA THR A 85 -13.16 -27.50 -5.55
C THR A 85 -13.99 -27.80 -4.29
N GLY A 86 -13.35 -27.93 -3.13
CA GLY A 86 -14.00 -28.11 -1.84
C GLY A 86 -14.41 -26.80 -1.16
N GLY A 87 -14.23 -25.65 -1.79
CA GLY A 87 -14.68 -24.33 -1.31
C GLY A 87 -13.57 -23.31 -1.09
N THR A 88 -13.91 -22.24 -0.39
CA THR A 88 -13.05 -21.08 -0.11
C THR A 88 -12.64 -21.07 1.36
N SER A 89 -11.39 -20.74 1.66
CA SER A 89 -10.90 -20.58 3.04
C SER A 89 -11.47 -19.32 3.70
N GLU A 90 -11.23 -19.15 5.00
CA GLU A 90 -11.31 -17.83 5.62
C GLU A 90 -10.21 -16.91 5.08
N GLU A 91 -10.43 -15.59 5.17
CA GLU A 91 -9.47 -14.57 4.73
C GLU A 91 -8.40 -14.30 5.80
N THR A 92 -7.15 -14.12 5.39
CA THR A 92 -6.08 -13.62 6.27
C THR A 92 -5.67 -12.24 5.84
N CYS A 93 -5.68 -11.29 6.76
CA CYS A 93 -5.24 -9.92 6.49
C CYS A 93 -3.90 -9.61 7.17
N SER A 94 -3.10 -8.79 6.51
CA SER A 94 -1.90 -8.18 7.05
C SER A 94 -1.82 -6.73 6.58
N THR A 95 -0.99 -5.93 7.24
CA THR A 95 -0.76 -4.53 6.88
C THR A 95 0.69 -4.32 6.51
N ALA A 96 0.92 -3.46 5.53
CA ALA A 96 2.25 -3.05 5.13
C ALA A 96 2.25 -1.60 4.67
N SER A 97 3.42 -0.99 4.68
CA SER A 97 3.59 0.39 4.22
C SER A 97 4.56 0.48 3.06
N THR A 98 4.21 1.25 2.04
CA THR A 98 5.15 1.64 0.99
C THR A 98 6.23 2.60 1.54
N LEU A 99 7.39 2.62 0.88
CA LEU A 99 8.48 3.52 1.25
C LEU A 99 8.13 4.98 0.91
N GLN A 100 8.85 5.91 1.55
CA GLN A 100 8.72 7.32 1.25
C GLN A 100 9.37 7.66 -0.09
N GLU A 101 8.63 8.33 -0.96
CA GLU A 101 9.16 8.96 -2.16
C GLU A 101 9.59 10.42 -1.87
N ALA A 102 10.47 10.99 -2.71
CA ALA A 102 10.79 12.40 -2.60
C ALA A 102 9.50 13.25 -2.75
N PRO A 103 9.25 14.27 -1.92
CA PRO A 103 8.04 15.06 -2.03
C PRO A 103 7.98 15.81 -3.37
N GLU A 104 6.93 15.59 -4.16
CA GLU A 104 6.61 16.39 -5.34
C GLU A 104 5.70 17.57 -4.96
N VAL A 105 6.23 18.54 -4.23
CA VAL A 105 5.44 19.69 -3.77
C VAL A 105 5.79 20.94 -4.58
N GLN A 106 4.76 21.56 -5.17
CA GLN A 106 4.92 22.89 -5.76
C GLN A 106 4.97 23.95 -4.65
N VAL A 107 6.01 24.78 -4.68
CA VAL A 107 6.12 25.94 -3.78
C VAL A 107 5.41 27.11 -4.42
N ASN A 108 4.30 27.53 -3.82
CA ASN A 108 3.52 28.70 -4.22
C ASN A 108 4.03 29.96 -3.51
N ASN A 109 3.68 31.14 -4.04
CA ASN A 109 4.03 32.43 -3.43
C ASN A 109 5.52 32.57 -3.07
N PHE A 110 6.40 31.93 -3.85
CA PHE A 110 7.83 31.98 -3.61
C PHE A 110 8.36 33.40 -3.84
N ASN A 111 8.82 34.03 -2.77
CA ASN A 111 9.33 35.39 -2.80
C ASN A 111 10.62 35.48 -1.98
N CYS A 112 11.62 36.18 -2.50
CA CYS A 112 12.86 36.45 -1.80
C CYS A 112 13.07 37.95 -1.70
N THR A 113 13.30 38.45 -0.49
CA THR A 113 13.68 39.84 -0.25
C THR A 113 15.13 39.90 0.16
N ALA A 114 15.86 40.83 -0.44
CA ALA A 114 17.24 41.14 -0.07
C ALA A 114 17.27 42.47 0.67
N GLU A 115 17.87 42.49 1.86
CA GLU A 115 18.05 43.69 2.66
C GLU A 115 19.49 43.77 3.19
N ASN A 116 20.18 44.85 2.86
CA ASN A 116 21.62 45.04 3.04
C ASN A 116 22.47 43.95 2.36
N ILE A 117 22.78 42.87 3.09
CA ILE A 117 23.58 41.69 2.66
C ILE A 117 22.86 40.39 3.07
N SER A 118 21.65 40.48 3.61
CA SER A 118 20.82 39.33 3.97
C SER A 118 19.82 39.04 2.86
N THR A 119 19.54 37.77 2.62
CA THR A 119 18.45 37.33 1.74
C THR A 119 17.53 36.41 2.53
N VAL A 120 16.25 36.72 2.54
CA VAL A 120 15.19 35.91 3.16
C VAL A 120 14.24 35.48 2.07
N CYS A 121 13.98 34.18 1.97
CA CYS A 121 13.01 33.61 1.04
C CYS A 121 11.84 32.99 1.82
N THR A 122 10.63 33.20 1.33
CA THR A 122 9.38 32.64 1.84
C THR A 122 8.63 31.95 0.71
N GLY A 123 7.92 30.88 1.02
CA GLY A 123 7.01 30.22 0.08
C GLY A 123 5.99 29.39 0.84
N ASP A 124 4.82 29.20 0.23
CA ASP A 124 3.72 28.40 0.75
C ASP A 124 3.74 27.01 0.10
N LEU A 125 3.54 25.97 0.90
CA LEU A 125 3.33 24.62 0.38
C LEU A 125 1.83 24.37 0.18
N SER A 126 1.44 23.63 -0.87
CA SER A 126 0.07 23.13 -0.98
C SER A 126 -0.24 22.17 0.17
N ASN A 127 -1.34 22.41 0.89
CA ASN A 127 -1.67 21.74 2.16
C ASN A 127 -2.38 20.38 2.00
N GLU A 128 -2.44 19.80 0.80
CA GLU A 128 -3.15 18.54 0.60
C GLU A 128 -2.23 17.35 0.89
N CYS A 129 -2.42 16.67 2.01
CA CYS A 129 -1.65 15.47 2.39
C CYS A 129 -1.52 14.42 1.28
N GLU A 130 -2.53 14.34 0.41
CA GLU A 130 -2.59 13.44 -0.73
C GLU A 130 -1.49 13.75 -1.75
N THR A 131 -1.08 15.01 -1.88
CA THR A 131 0.04 15.45 -2.74
C THR A 131 1.43 15.10 -2.19
N TYR A 132 1.54 14.78 -0.89
CA TYR A 132 2.80 14.35 -0.27
C TYR A 132 3.09 12.85 -0.44
N ASN A 133 2.13 12.08 -0.98
CA ASN A 133 2.24 10.63 -1.15
C ASN A 133 2.43 10.20 -2.62
N GLY A 134 2.64 11.16 -3.54
CA GLY A 134 2.92 10.91 -4.95
C GLY A 134 1.77 10.35 -5.78
#